data_AF-A0AAJ4XUG6-F1
#
_entry.id   AF-A0AAJ4XUG6-F1
#
_cell.length_a   1.000
_cell.length_b   1.000
_cell.length_c   1.000
_cell.angle_alpha   90.00
_cell.angle_beta   90.00
_cell.angle_gamma   90.00
#
_symmetry.space_group_name_H-M   'P 1'
#
loop_
_entity.id
_entity.type
_entity.pdbx_description
1 polymer ?
#
loop_
_entity_poly.entity_id
_entity_poly.type
_entity_poly.pdbx_seq_one_letter_code
_entity_poly.pdbx_strand_id
1 'polypeptide(L)' 'MTERSVTVCPPVKGEGRQVRVDGEPAGAAASLRGLAEIMRRAGWVGLDEIDVADSPVIEWYGGGPEVW' A
#
# COMPACT_ATOMS: atom_id res chain seq x y z
N MET A 1 -17.24 6.14 11.42
CA MET A 1 -16.99 6.40 9.99
C MET A 1 -15.63 5.81 9.71
N THR A 2 -15.54 4.66 9.04
CA THR A 2 -14.25 4.11 8.63
C THR A 2 -13.81 4.90 7.40
N GLU A 3 -13.02 5.94 7.65
CA GLU A 3 -12.29 6.63 6.60
C GLU A 3 -11.39 5.60 5.95
N ARG A 4 -11.63 5.32 4.65
CA ARG A 4 -10.87 4.29 3.97
C ARG A 4 -9.44 4.77 3.81
N SER A 5 -8.50 4.09 4.44
CA SER A 5 -7.09 4.48 4.46
C SER A 5 -6.21 3.27 4.27
N VAL A 6 -5.09 3.47 3.61
CA VAL A 6 -4.09 2.43 3.37
C VAL A 6 -2.81 2.85 4.05
N THR A 7 -2.30 1.99 4.91
CA THR A 7 -1.04 2.23 5.62
C THR A 7 0.02 1.29 5.08
N VAL A 8 1.10 1.86 4.56
CA VAL A 8 2.27 1.12 4.09
C VAL A 8 3.37 1.26 5.12
N CYS A 9 3.67 0.17 5.81
CA CYS A 9 4.73 0.12 6.82
C CYS A 9 6.14 0.26 6.20
N PRO A 10 7.15 0.54 7.05
CA PRO A 10 8.54 0.57 6.62
C PRO A 10 8.95 -0.73 5.95
N PRO A 11 9.87 -0.68 4.97
CA PRO A 11 10.40 -1.89 4.35
C PRO A 11 11.16 -2.72 5.38
N VAL A 12 10.75 -3.99 5.52
CA VAL A 12 11.42 -4.99 6.36
C VAL A 12 12.36 -5.78 5.48
N LYS A 13 13.62 -5.86 5.90
CA LYS A 13 14.69 -6.52 5.13
C LYS A 13 14.34 -7.98 4.84
N GLY A 14 14.01 -8.28 3.59
CA GLY A 14 13.66 -9.63 3.11
C GLY A 14 12.16 -9.96 3.05
N GLU A 15 11.29 -9.14 3.63
CA GLU A 15 9.82 -9.32 3.61
C GLU A 15 9.08 -8.24 2.79
N GLY A 16 9.74 -7.12 2.47
CA GLY A 16 9.14 -5.98 1.79
C GLY A 16 8.35 -5.11 2.75
N ARG A 17 7.35 -4.38 2.24
CA ARG A 17 6.51 -3.46 3.02
C ARG A 17 5.20 -4.11 3.39
N GLN A 18 4.86 -4.08 4.68
CA GLN A 18 3.55 -4.54 5.15
C GLN A 18 2.47 -3.51 4.81
N VAL A 19 1.35 -3.98 4.28
CA VAL A 19 0.23 -3.15 3.83
C VAL A 19 -0.99 -3.45 4.70
N ARG A 20 -1.59 -2.40 5.24
CA ARG A 20 -2.86 -2.46 5.95
C ARG A 20 -3.89 -1.63 5.19
N VAL A 21 -5.10 -2.14 5.06
CA VAL A 21 -6.24 -1.43 4.48
C VAL A 21 -7.30 -1.33 5.55
N ASP A 22 -7.76 -0.12 5.85
CA ASP A 22 -8.76 0.16 6.87
C ASP A 22 -8.37 -0.38 8.27
N GLY A 23 -7.08 -0.37 8.57
CA GLY A 23 -6.49 -0.91 9.81
C GLY A 23 -6.25 -2.43 9.80
N GLU A 24 -6.84 -3.15 8.85
CA GLU A 24 -6.73 -4.60 8.72
C GLU A 24 -5.50 -5.00 7.88
N PRO A 25 -4.74 -6.04 8.26
CA PRO A 25 -3.60 -6.51 7.48
C PRO A 25 -4.06 -7.09 6.14
N ALA A 26 -3.66 -6.45 5.04
CA ALA A 26 -4.05 -6.85 3.69
C ALA A 26 -2.97 -7.69 2.98
N GLY A 27 -1.70 -7.52 3.35
CA GLY A 27 -0.59 -8.32 2.83
C GLY A 27 0.77 -7.64 2.94
N ALA A 28 1.76 -8.15 2.22
CA ALA A 28 3.06 -7.51 2.06
C ALA A 28 3.34 -7.27 0.57
N ALA A 29 3.84 -6.09 0.24
CA ALA A 29 4.22 -5.68 -1.10
C ALA A 29 5.73 -5.41 -1.15
N ALA A 30 6.39 -5.94 -2.17
CA ALA A 30 7.80 -5.66 -2.45
C ALA A 30 7.99 -4.65 -3.59
N SER A 31 6.89 -4.11 -4.13
CA SER A 31 6.88 -3.12 -5.21
C SER A 31 5.52 -2.40 -5.28
N LEU A 32 5.48 -1.26 -5.99
CA LEU A 32 4.24 -0.52 -6.28
C LEU A 32 3.19 -1.39 -6.97
N ARG A 33 3.60 -2.20 -7.96
CA ARG A 33 2.71 -3.19 -8.58
C ARG A 33 2.09 -4.13 -7.56
N GLY A 34 2.88 -4.69 -6.64
CA GLY A 34 2.37 -5.58 -5.61
C GLY A 34 1.36 -4.88 -4.69
N LEU A 35 1.60 -3.62 -4.36
CA LEU A 35 0.69 -2.79 -3.58
C LEU A 35 -0.63 -2.54 -4.34
N ALA A 36 -0.57 -2.19 -5.63
CA ALA A 36 -1.76 -2.03 -6.48
C ALA A 36 -2.59 -3.32 -6.54
N GLU A 37 -1.94 -4.49 -6.61
CA GLU A 37 -2.64 -5.78 -6.58
C GLU A 37 -3.34 -6.06 -5.23
N ILE A 38 -2.73 -5.67 -4.11
CA ILE A 38 -3.34 -5.79 -2.77
C ILE A 38 -4.56 -4.86 -2.68
N MET A 39 -4.41 -3.60 -3.07
CA MET A 39 -5.52 -2.63 -3.05
C MET A 39 -6.67 -3.07 -3.96
N ARG A 40 -6.36 -3.65 -5.13
CA ARG A 40 -7.36 -4.25 -6.02
C ARG A 40 -8.15 -5.37 -5.36
N ARG A 41 -7.48 -6.23 -4.57
CA ARG A 41 -8.16 -7.28 -3.79
C ARG A 41 -9.01 -6.71 -2.66
N ALA A 42 -8.64 -5.55 -2.12
CA ALA A 42 -9.42 -4.82 -1.12
C ALA A 42 -10.61 -4.02 -1.72
N GLY A 43 -10.82 -4.08 -3.04
CA GLY A 43 -11.96 -3.45 -3.71
C GLY A 43 -11.65 -2.11 -4.38
N TRP A 44 -10.39 -1.67 -4.42
CA TRP A 44 -9.97 -0.48 -5.14
C TRP A 44 -9.73 -0.81 -6.62
N VAL A 45 -10.67 -0.44 -7.47
CA VAL A 45 -10.62 -0.75 -8.91
C VAL A 45 -9.97 0.40 -9.68
N GLY A 46 -9.09 0.07 -10.62
CA GLY A 46 -8.52 1.04 -11.56
C GLY A 46 -7.31 1.81 -11.06
N LEU A 47 -6.66 1.36 -9.98
CA LEU A 47 -5.39 1.91 -9.54
C LEU A 47 -4.23 1.18 -10.23
N ASP A 48 -3.37 1.94 -10.90
CA ASP A 48 -2.06 1.49 -11.36
C ASP A 48 -0.93 1.89 -10.39
N GLU A 49 0.31 1.65 -10.78
CA GLU A 49 1.49 1.94 -9.94
C GLU A 49 1.68 3.44 -9.68
N ILE A 50 1.31 4.28 -10.64
CA ILE A 50 1.40 5.74 -10.56
C ILE A 50 0.25 6.26 -9.69
N ASP A 51 -0.97 5.75 -9.90
CA ASP A 51 -2.13 6.11 -9.08
C ASP A 51 -1.92 5.76 -7.61
N VAL A 52 -1.29 4.62 -7.32
CA VAL A 52 -0.90 4.20 -5.97
C VAL A 52 0.18 5.12 -5.42
N ALA A 53 1.22 5.43 -6.19
CA ALA A 53 2.30 6.29 -5.72
C ALA A 53 1.82 7.71 -5.35
N ASP A 54 0.85 8.26 -6.09
CA ASP A 54 0.32 9.61 -5.89
C ASP A 54 -0.94 9.64 -4.98
N SER A 55 -1.43 8.47 -4.56
CA SER A 55 -2.73 8.38 -3.88
C SER A 55 -2.72 9.03 -2.49
N PRO A 56 -3.59 10.01 -2.22
CA PRO A 56 -3.67 10.68 -0.92
C PRO A 56 -4.29 9.81 0.18
N VAL A 57 -4.81 8.63 -0.17
CA VAL A 57 -5.35 7.66 0.79
C VAL A 57 -4.27 6.73 1.34
N ILE A 58 -3.06 6.78 0.78
CA ILE A 58 -1.94 5.93 1.16
C ILE A 58 -0.98 6.71 2.06
N GLU A 59 -0.91 6.26 3.30
CA GLU A 59 0.02 6.74 4.30
C GLU A 59 1.31 5.91 4.24
N TRP A 60 2.39 6.55 3.81
CA TRP A 60 3.70 5.92 3.66
C TRP A 60 4.54 6.08 4.93
N TYR A 61 4.93 4.97 5.54
CA TYR A 61 5.84 4.94 6.68
C TYR A 61 7.19 4.36 6.27
N GLY A 62 8.28 4.93 6.77
CA GLY A 62 9.64 4.47 6.49
C GLY A 62 10.14 4.76 5.07
N GLY A 63 9.59 5.79 4.42
CA GLY A 63 9.94 6.24 3.06
C GLY A 63 8.75 6.16 2.12
N GLY A 64 8.74 7.01 1.09
CA GLY A 64 7.67 7.09 0.09
C GLY A 64 7.67 5.95 -0.94
N PRO A 65 6.91 6.11 -2.03
CA PRO A 65 6.77 5.11 -3.11
C PRO A 65 8.08 4.76 -3.84
N GLU A 66 9.11 5.57 -3.67
CA GLU A 66 10.45 5.39 -4.25
C GLU A 66 11.36 4.42 -3.46
N VAL A 67 10.98 4.02 -2.24
CA VAL A 67 11.78 3.15 -1.36
C VAL A 67 11.06 1.80 -1.17
N TRP A 68 11.73 0.65 -1.31
CA TRP A 68 11.15 -0.70 -1.13
C TRP A 68 12.13 -1.68 -0.49
#